data_AF-A0A4U0MU97-F1
#
_entry.id   AF-A0A4U0MU97-F1
#
_cell.length_a   1.000
_cell.length_b   1.000
_cell.length_c   1.000
_cell.angle_alpha   90.00
_cell.angle_beta   90.00
_cell.angle_gamma   90.00
#
_symmetry.space_group_name_H-M   'P 1'
#
loop_
_entity.id
_entity.type
_entity.pdbx_description
1 polymer ?
#
loop_
_entity_poly.entity_id
_entity_poly.type
_entity_poly.pdbx_seq_one_letter_code
_entity_poly.pdbx_strand_id
1 'polypeptide(L)'
;MPSRPSQPSQCLWPARLRRLRCSLRKDTAPGAGRHTRRPTPGVSSRRSVKGDRQCHGKTVYRTRFVTGERRETPDMGSRPASFYDCKHCHTVVQAPARPGRRPEYCSAQCRQSFHRLKQQRNRTAADPARDEALLDLTLDLQEEVRHVVRLAAMDGDAEGAIAAVQSAARMKAQIDAVTAGLVQQARARGVRWEAVGRALNVSPETARRVHRRETATRLVQRMVGWRRTDLPSAADVLYGSAGTEGLEELGGQAPAERPEPGPLPLSPQASNRLAPTLSLMQRKAGITLRRLGQRTGVSASYLSQVLAGRKFPSRALTKRFAEECGVDAAEVMTMWEQETRGRTTAAYEGLF
;
A
#
# COMPACT_ATOMS: atom_id res chain seq x y z
N MET A 1 60.94 4.31 23.31
CA MET A 1 60.12 5.54 23.24
C MET A 1 58.96 5.30 22.27
N PRO A 2 57.81 4.79 22.71
CA PRO A 2 56.69 4.54 21.81
C PRO A 2 55.82 5.78 21.63
N SER A 3 55.62 6.13 20.37
CA SER A 3 54.82 7.26 19.88
C SER A 3 53.33 7.06 20.19
N ARG A 4 52.71 8.10 20.78
CA ARG A 4 51.29 8.16 21.14
C ARG A 4 50.38 8.09 19.91
N PRO A 5 49.25 7.35 19.96
CA PRO A 5 48.20 7.47 18.96
C PRO A 5 47.31 8.69 19.23
N SER A 6 47.05 9.41 18.15
CA SER A 6 46.19 10.58 17.99
C SER A 6 44.72 10.30 18.31
N GLN A 7 44.11 11.17 19.12
CA GLN A 7 42.68 11.15 19.48
C GLN A 7 41.78 11.53 18.28
N PRO A 8 40.57 10.97 18.17
CA PRO A 8 39.58 11.40 17.19
C PRO A 8 38.85 12.67 17.64
N SER A 9 38.76 13.62 16.71
CA SER A 9 38.07 14.90 16.80
C SER A 9 36.62 14.74 17.23
N GLN A 10 36.25 15.41 18.32
CA GLN A 10 34.89 15.53 18.80
C GLN A 10 34.09 16.47 17.88
N CYS A 11 33.03 15.95 17.27
CA CYS A 11 32.04 16.74 16.56
C CYS A 11 31.22 17.58 17.56
N LEU A 12 31.53 18.87 17.64
CA LEU A 12 30.70 19.88 18.29
C LEU A 12 29.39 20.07 17.51
N TRP A 13 28.29 19.52 18.04
CA TRP A 13 26.94 19.92 17.64
C TRP A 13 26.53 21.18 18.43
N PRO A 14 25.97 22.22 17.79
CA PRO A 14 25.53 23.41 18.50
C PRO A 14 24.32 23.13 19.40
N ALA A 15 24.47 23.53 20.66
CA ALA A 15 23.49 23.39 21.73
C ALA A 15 22.34 24.40 21.60
N ARG A 16 21.37 24.13 20.72
CA ARG A 16 20.02 24.71 20.79
C ARG A 16 19.03 23.68 20.24
N LEU A 17 18.42 22.91 21.14
CA LEU A 17 17.10 22.21 21.01
C LEU A 17 16.92 21.22 22.19
N ARG A 18 17.09 21.71 23.42
CA ARG A 18 16.64 21.02 24.64
C ARG A 18 15.67 21.92 25.39
N ARG A 19 14.47 22.07 24.85
CA ARG A 19 13.25 22.51 25.56
C ARG A 19 12.08 22.29 24.61
N LEU A 20 11.31 21.24 24.90
CA LEU A 20 9.91 20.96 24.52
C LEU A 20 9.74 19.43 24.48
N ARG A 21 9.83 18.82 25.66
CA ARG A 21 9.37 17.46 25.91
C ARG A 21 8.90 17.38 27.37
N CYS A 22 7.74 17.95 27.64
CA CYS A 22 6.90 17.70 28.81
C CYS A 22 5.66 18.60 28.75
N SER A 23 4.56 18.11 28.16
CA SER A 23 3.19 18.43 28.58
C SER A 23 2.24 17.48 27.84
N LEU A 24 1.08 17.21 28.43
CA LEU A 24 0.03 16.27 28.01
C LEU A 24 0.21 14.81 28.42
N ARG A 25 0.21 14.59 29.74
CA ARG A 25 -0.58 13.53 30.40
C ARG A 25 -0.75 13.87 31.88
N LYS A 26 -1.95 14.31 32.27
CA LYS A 26 -2.71 13.88 33.46
C LYS A 26 -3.74 14.95 33.84
N ASP A 27 -5.00 14.69 33.54
CA ASP A 27 -6.13 15.12 34.37
C ASP A 27 -6.98 13.89 34.65
N THR A 28 -6.91 13.38 35.87
CA THR A 28 -7.98 12.66 36.55
C THR A 28 -7.65 12.62 38.06
N ALA A 29 -8.68 12.94 38.83
CA ALA A 29 -8.72 13.42 40.21
C ALA A 29 -8.17 12.49 41.31
N PRO A 30 -7.98 12.99 42.56
CA PRO A 30 -7.42 12.23 43.66
C PRO A 30 -8.49 11.53 44.50
N GLY A 31 -8.25 10.26 44.82
CA GLY A 31 -8.89 9.55 45.93
C GLY A 31 -7.86 9.31 47.03
N ALA A 32 -7.98 10.03 48.15
CA ALA A 32 -7.21 9.80 49.36
C ALA A 32 -7.93 8.75 50.24
N GLY A 33 -7.19 7.73 50.67
CA GLY A 33 -7.69 6.71 51.60
C GLY A 33 -6.56 5.80 52.03
N ARG A 34 -5.93 6.16 53.15
CA ARG A 34 -4.84 5.43 53.82
C ARG A 34 -5.31 4.02 54.21
N HIS A 35 -4.41 3.04 54.23
CA HIS A 35 -4.03 2.34 55.46
C HIS A 35 -2.82 1.43 55.25
N THR A 36 -1.97 1.45 56.26
CA THR A 36 -0.70 0.76 56.44
C THR A 36 -0.88 -0.73 56.71
N ARG A 37 0.08 -1.55 56.28
CA ARG A 37 0.89 -2.48 57.11
C ARG A 37 1.65 -3.50 56.25
N ARG A 38 2.97 -3.57 56.45
CA ARG A 38 3.81 -4.78 56.32
C ARG A 38 3.71 -5.56 57.64
N PRO A 39 3.85 -6.90 57.67
CA PRO A 39 5.19 -7.53 57.67
C PRO A 39 5.29 -8.84 56.86
N THR A 40 6.46 -9.48 56.98
CA THR A 40 7.18 -10.41 56.10
C THR A 40 6.84 -11.92 56.31
N PRO A 41 7.69 -12.91 55.95
CA PRO A 41 7.35 -13.97 55.00
C PRO A 41 7.15 -15.35 55.65
N GLY A 42 6.46 -16.27 54.96
CA GLY A 42 6.18 -17.60 55.48
C GLY A 42 5.99 -18.66 54.39
N VAL A 43 6.93 -19.59 54.41
CA VAL A 43 7.12 -20.81 53.63
C VAL A 43 5.88 -21.75 53.55
N SER A 44 5.79 -22.45 52.41
CA SER A 44 5.28 -23.82 52.18
C SER A 44 3.80 -24.12 51.87
N SER A 45 3.70 -25.06 50.92
CA SER A 45 2.80 -26.22 50.93
C SER A 45 1.46 -26.14 50.20
N ARG A 46 1.46 -26.76 49.01
CA ARG A 46 0.49 -27.77 48.52
C ARG A 46 -0.97 -27.59 48.97
N ARG A 47 -1.87 -27.36 48.01
CA ARG A 47 -2.95 -28.32 47.73
C ARG A 47 -3.63 -28.06 46.39
N SER A 48 -3.76 -29.18 45.69
CA SER A 48 -4.53 -29.41 44.49
C SER A 48 -6.02 -29.13 44.75
N VAL A 49 -6.67 -28.33 43.91
CA VAL A 49 -8.12 -28.35 43.73
C VAL A 49 -8.39 -28.25 42.22
N LYS A 50 -8.67 -29.41 41.62
CA LYS A 50 -9.34 -29.52 40.33
C LYS A 50 -10.75 -28.96 40.50
N GLY A 51 -11.03 -27.83 39.86
CA GLY A 51 -12.39 -27.34 39.68
C GLY A 51 -13.02 -28.04 38.49
N ASP A 52 -13.83 -29.07 38.78
CA ASP A 52 -14.75 -29.68 37.83
C ASP A 52 -15.78 -28.64 37.38
N ARG A 53 -15.72 -28.23 36.10
CA ARG A 53 -16.82 -27.51 35.46
C ARG A 53 -17.80 -28.51 34.88
N GLN A 54 -18.91 -28.61 35.59
CA GLN A 54 -20.12 -29.32 35.26
C GLN A 54 -20.81 -28.66 34.05
N CYS A 55 -20.66 -29.25 32.86
CA CYS A 55 -21.49 -28.94 31.70
C CYS A 55 -22.67 -29.92 31.66
N HIS A 56 -23.80 -29.53 32.25
CA HIS A 56 -25.08 -30.16 32.01
C HIS A 56 -25.70 -29.59 30.72
N GLY A 57 -25.98 -30.48 29.77
CA GLY A 57 -26.61 -30.14 28.50
C GLY A 57 -26.69 -31.34 27.56
N LYS A 58 -27.13 -32.50 28.07
CA LYS A 58 -27.46 -33.65 27.21
C LYS A 58 -28.95 -33.58 26.89
N THR A 59 -29.27 -33.11 25.69
CA THR A 59 -30.60 -33.23 25.09
C THR A 59 -30.85 -34.71 24.79
N VAL A 60 -31.63 -35.37 25.64
CA VAL A 60 -32.10 -36.74 25.42
C VAL A 60 -33.24 -36.68 24.42
N TYR A 61 -32.96 -36.95 23.14
CA TYR A 61 -34.00 -37.29 22.18
C TYR A 61 -34.48 -38.72 22.47
N ARG A 62 -35.73 -38.80 22.91
CA ARG A 62 -36.46 -40.02 23.20
C ARG A 62 -36.85 -40.69 21.88
N THR A 63 -36.04 -41.63 21.39
CA THR A 63 -36.40 -42.49 20.27
C THR A 63 -37.48 -43.48 20.73
N ARG A 64 -38.72 -43.26 20.27
CA ARG A 64 -39.77 -44.27 20.32
C ARG A 64 -39.38 -45.42 19.38
N PHE A 65 -39.14 -46.60 19.95
CA PHE A 65 -39.16 -47.86 19.20
C PHE A 65 -40.60 -48.14 18.79
N VAL A 66 -40.91 -47.85 17.52
CA VAL A 66 -42.08 -48.42 16.84
C VAL A 66 -41.58 -49.70 16.20
N THR A 67 -42.05 -50.84 16.71
CA THR A 67 -41.95 -52.14 16.05
C THR A 67 -42.87 -52.10 14.83
N GLY A 68 -42.34 -51.57 13.73
CA GLY A 68 -42.97 -51.51 12.43
C GLY A 68 -42.44 -52.64 11.54
N GLU A 69 -43.38 -53.33 10.93
CA GLU A 69 -43.23 -54.44 9.99
C GLU A 69 -42.12 -54.22 8.95
N ARG A 70 -41.41 -55.30 8.61
CA ARG A 70 -40.50 -55.37 7.47
C ARG A 70 -41.28 -55.13 6.18
N ARG A 71 -41.45 -53.87 5.79
CA ARG A 71 -41.69 -53.52 4.40
C ARG A 71 -40.37 -53.65 3.67
N GLU A 72 -40.27 -54.69 2.86
CA GLU A 72 -39.26 -54.85 1.84
C GLU A 72 -39.21 -53.55 1.03
N THR A 73 -38.13 -52.80 1.21
CA THR A 73 -37.86 -51.62 0.39
C THR A 73 -37.66 -52.10 -1.05
N PRO A 74 -38.42 -51.60 -2.03
CA PRO A 74 -38.19 -51.94 -3.41
C PRO A 74 -36.75 -51.54 -3.77
N ASP A 75 -36.07 -52.45 -4.44
CA ASP A 75 -34.73 -52.31 -5.00
C ASP A 75 -34.69 -51.04 -5.87
N MET A 76 -34.30 -49.92 -5.23
CA MET A 76 -34.12 -48.62 -5.87
C MET A 76 -32.89 -48.73 -6.74
N GLY A 77 -33.16 -49.07 -8.01
CA GLY A 77 -32.20 -49.35 -9.07
C GLY A 77 -30.85 -48.67 -8.91
N SER A 78 -29.81 -49.52 -8.95
CA SER A 78 -28.40 -49.18 -9.10
C SER A 78 -28.20 -47.81 -9.76
N ARG A 79 -27.90 -46.80 -8.94
CA ARG A 79 -27.57 -45.45 -9.45
C ARG A 79 -26.39 -45.59 -10.42
N PRO A 80 -26.45 -44.97 -11.61
CA PRO A 80 -25.38 -45.06 -12.60
C PRO A 80 -24.07 -44.59 -11.96
N ALA A 81 -23.01 -45.37 -12.19
CA ALA A 81 -21.68 -45.08 -11.69
C ALA A 81 -21.27 -43.68 -12.17
N SER A 82 -21.28 -42.70 -11.26
CA SER A 82 -20.90 -41.34 -11.62
C SER A 82 -19.40 -41.17 -11.47
N PHE A 83 -18.74 -40.69 -12.53
CA PHE A 83 -17.32 -40.39 -12.50
C PHE A 83 -17.06 -38.93 -12.10
N TYR A 84 -15.89 -38.65 -11.54
CA TYR A 84 -15.42 -37.29 -11.23
C TYR A 84 -13.90 -37.17 -11.38
N ASP A 85 -13.43 -35.95 -11.68
CA ASP A 85 -12.00 -35.67 -11.81
C ASP A 85 -11.41 -35.27 -10.46
N CYS A 86 -10.28 -35.89 -10.09
CA CYS A 86 -9.55 -35.46 -8.92
C CYS A 86 -8.97 -34.05 -9.13
N LYS A 87 -9.27 -33.10 -8.24
CA LYS A 87 -8.72 -31.73 -8.31
C LYS A 87 -7.19 -31.62 -8.22
N HIS A 88 -6.49 -32.70 -7.88
CA HIS A 88 -5.03 -32.70 -7.74
C HIS A 88 -4.30 -33.37 -8.90
N CYS A 89 -4.61 -34.65 -9.16
CA CYS A 89 -3.93 -35.46 -10.18
C CYS A 89 -4.73 -35.57 -11.48
N HIS A 90 -5.94 -35.00 -11.53
CA HIS A 90 -6.85 -35.02 -12.68
C HIS A 90 -7.25 -36.42 -13.17
N THR A 91 -6.94 -37.47 -12.41
CA THR A 91 -7.41 -38.82 -12.68
C THR A 91 -8.92 -38.90 -12.51
N VAL A 92 -9.59 -39.51 -13.48
CA VAL A 92 -11.02 -39.82 -13.44
C VAL A 92 -11.24 -40.97 -12.47
N VAL A 93 -12.11 -40.78 -11.48
CA VAL A 93 -12.41 -41.77 -10.43
C VAL A 93 -13.90 -42.05 -10.39
N GLN A 94 -14.25 -43.31 -10.15
CA GLN A 94 -15.62 -43.72 -9.90
C GLN A 94 -16.07 -43.23 -8.51
N ALA A 95 -17.19 -42.52 -8.45
CA ALA A 95 -17.75 -42.10 -7.17
C ALA A 95 -18.31 -43.31 -6.41
N PRO A 96 -18.05 -43.42 -5.09
CA PRO A 96 -18.66 -44.47 -4.30
C PRO A 96 -20.18 -44.28 -4.27
N ALA A 97 -20.94 -45.37 -4.37
CA ALA A 97 -22.41 -45.39 -4.32
C ALA A 97 -22.97 -45.13 -2.90
N ARG A 98 -22.34 -44.22 -2.14
CA ARG A 98 -22.76 -43.85 -0.78
C ARG A 98 -23.57 -42.55 -0.82
N PRO A 99 -24.67 -42.45 -0.05
CA PRO A 99 -25.38 -41.18 0.12
C PRO A 99 -24.47 -40.17 0.82
N GLY A 100 -24.31 -38.98 0.24
CA GLY A 100 -23.52 -37.90 0.82
C GLY A 100 -22.87 -36.96 -0.20
N ARG A 101 -22.04 -36.03 0.30
CA ARG A 101 -21.28 -35.08 -0.52
C ARG A 101 -20.26 -35.85 -1.37
N ARG A 102 -20.27 -35.60 -2.68
CA ARG A 102 -19.30 -36.21 -3.61
C ARG A 102 -17.86 -35.91 -3.19
N PRO A 103 -16.96 -36.91 -3.20
CA PRO A 103 -15.54 -36.67 -2.96
C PRO A 103 -14.94 -35.80 -4.07
N GLU A 104 -14.03 -34.90 -3.69
CA GLU A 104 -13.34 -33.99 -4.64
C GLU A 104 -11.94 -34.52 -5.03
N TYR A 105 -11.48 -35.59 -4.38
CA TYR A 105 -10.13 -36.13 -4.51
C TYR A 105 -10.17 -37.66 -4.54
N CYS A 106 -9.29 -38.27 -5.33
CA CYS A 106 -9.16 -39.72 -5.43
C CYS A 106 -8.68 -40.38 -4.11
N SER A 107 -7.92 -39.64 -3.29
CA SER A 107 -7.34 -40.15 -2.05
C SER A 107 -7.07 -39.04 -1.03
N ALA A 108 -6.89 -39.43 0.24
CA ALA A 108 -6.45 -38.53 1.30
C ALA A 108 -5.08 -37.89 0.99
N GLN A 109 -4.19 -38.63 0.33
CA GLN A 109 -2.88 -38.12 -0.08
C GLN A 109 -3.02 -37.04 -1.16
N CYS A 110 -3.87 -37.24 -2.17
CA CYS A 110 -4.14 -36.20 -3.17
C CYS A 110 -4.80 -34.95 -2.57
N ARG A 111 -5.69 -35.12 -1.59
CA ARG A 111 -6.24 -34.00 -0.82
C ARG A 111 -5.14 -33.23 -0.08
N GLN A 112 -4.26 -33.92 0.64
CA GLN A 112 -3.16 -33.28 1.37
C GLN A 112 -2.16 -32.58 0.44
N SER A 113 -1.80 -33.21 -0.69
CA SER A 113 -0.88 -32.64 -1.68
C SER A 113 -1.47 -31.41 -2.38
N PHE A 114 -2.76 -31.43 -2.75
CA PHE A 114 -3.46 -30.26 -3.25
C PHE A 114 -3.45 -29.10 -2.25
N HIS A 115 -3.74 -29.37 -0.97
CA HIS A 115 -3.70 -28.35 0.06
C HIS A 115 -2.28 -27.81 0.30
N ARG A 116 -1.24 -28.66 0.23
CA ARG A 116 0.17 -28.23 0.31
C ARG A 116 0.56 -27.32 -0.86
N LEU A 117 0.26 -27.72 -2.10
CA LEU A 117 0.50 -26.89 -3.28
C LEU A 117 -0.27 -25.58 -3.24
N LYS A 118 -1.55 -25.61 -2.83
CA LYS A 118 -2.37 -24.40 -2.68
C LYS A 118 -1.80 -23.46 -1.60
N GLN A 119 -1.32 -24.00 -0.48
CA GLN A 119 -0.65 -23.20 0.55
C GLN A 119 0.69 -22.64 0.06
N GLN A 120 1.48 -23.42 -0.67
CA GLN A 120 2.73 -22.97 -1.28
C GLN A 120 2.47 -21.86 -2.28
N ARG A 121 1.49 -22.03 -3.17
CA ARG A 121 1.08 -20.99 -4.13
C ARG A 121 0.57 -19.74 -3.43
N ASN A 122 -0.17 -19.85 -2.33
CA ASN A 122 -0.61 -18.69 -1.56
C ASN A 122 0.54 -17.99 -0.81
N ARG A 123 1.61 -18.72 -0.45
CA ARG A 123 2.85 -18.15 0.13
C ARG A 123 3.70 -17.46 -0.93
N THR A 124 3.82 -18.04 -2.12
CA THR A 124 4.64 -17.50 -3.22
C THR A 124 3.91 -16.48 -4.08
N ALA A 125 2.58 -16.42 -4.04
CA ALA A 125 1.77 -15.35 -4.62
C ALA A 125 1.90 -14.04 -3.82
N ALA A 126 3.15 -13.60 -3.60
CA ALA A 126 3.45 -12.19 -3.58
C ALA A 126 2.87 -11.63 -4.89
N ASP A 127 1.95 -10.68 -4.77
CA ASP A 127 1.31 -10.05 -5.92
C ASP A 127 2.27 -8.95 -6.39
N PRO A 128 3.05 -9.17 -7.46
CA PRO A 128 4.10 -8.24 -7.87
C PRO A 128 3.52 -6.86 -8.20
N ALA A 129 2.30 -6.80 -8.75
CA ALA A 129 1.61 -5.55 -9.03
C ALA A 129 1.24 -4.80 -7.75
N ARG A 130 0.89 -5.52 -6.69
CA ARG A 130 0.63 -4.92 -5.37
C ARG A 130 1.93 -4.41 -4.72
N ASP A 131 3.00 -5.16 -4.84
CA ASP A 131 4.30 -4.77 -4.29
C ASP A 131 4.87 -3.54 -5.04
N GLU A 132 4.66 -3.46 -6.37
CA GLU A 132 4.97 -2.26 -7.17
C GLU A 132 4.11 -1.05 -6.75
N ALA A 133 2.79 -1.22 -6.62
CA ALA A 133 1.90 -0.15 -6.15
C ALA A 133 2.24 0.35 -4.74
N LEU A 134 2.75 -0.54 -3.87
CA LEU A 134 3.23 -0.19 -2.55
C LEU A 134 4.51 0.65 -2.62
N LEU A 135 5.44 0.32 -3.51
CA LEU A 135 6.65 1.10 -3.75
C LEU A 135 6.31 2.52 -4.25
N ASP A 136 5.44 2.62 -5.26
CA ASP A 136 4.94 3.91 -5.76
C ASP A 136 4.35 4.76 -4.62
N LEU A 137 3.50 4.16 -3.78
CA LEU A 137 2.91 4.86 -2.63
C LEU A 137 3.96 5.32 -1.62
N THR A 138 5.00 4.52 -1.36
CA THR A 138 6.09 4.93 -0.45
C THR A 138 6.93 6.08 -1.00
N LEU A 139 7.19 6.12 -2.30
CA LEU A 139 7.91 7.22 -2.93
C LEU A 139 7.09 8.51 -2.90
N ASP A 140 5.79 8.42 -3.12
CA ASP A 140 4.92 9.58 -3.03
C ASP A 140 4.78 10.09 -1.60
N LEU A 141 4.75 9.19 -0.61
CA LEU A 141 4.82 9.58 0.79
C LEU A 141 6.10 10.37 1.12
N GLN A 142 7.25 10.00 0.54
CA GLN A 142 8.48 10.77 0.71
C GLN A 142 8.37 12.19 0.16
N GLU A 143 7.71 12.38 -0.99
CA GLU A 143 7.54 13.70 -1.57
C GLU A 143 6.51 14.54 -0.79
N GLU A 144 5.43 13.93 -0.28
CA GLU A 144 4.47 14.62 0.58
C GLU A 144 5.12 15.08 1.89
N VAL A 145 5.99 14.26 2.50
CA VAL A 145 6.78 14.65 3.68
C VAL A 145 7.62 15.89 3.38
N ARG A 146 8.33 15.90 2.23
CA ARG A 146 9.12 17.08 1.82
C ARG A 146 8.24 18.31 1.60
N HIS A 147 7.04 18.13 1.03
CA HIS A 147 6.09 19.20 0.83
C HIS A 147 5.60 19.80 2.15
N VAL A 148 5.24 18.97 3.13
CA VAL A 148 4.86 19.42 4.47
C VAL A 148 6.00 20.18 5.15
N VAL A 149 7.24 19.69 5.05
CA VAL A 149 8.42 20.40 5.58
C VAL A 149 8.58 21.78 4.93
N ARG A 150 8.38 21.89 3.62
CA ARG A 150 8.41 23.19 2.92
C ARG A 150 7.32 24.13 3.43
N LEU A 151 6.08 23.66 3.54
CA LEU A 151 4.97 24.48 4.05
C LEU A 151 5.19 24.91 5.51
N ALA A 152 5.76 24.04 6.34
CA ALA A 152 6.04 24.35 7.75
C ALA A 152 7.25 25.27 7.94
N ALA A 153 8.16 25.33 6.97
CA ALA A 153 9.33 26.22 7.01
C ALA A 153 9.01 27.64 6.48
N MET A 154 7.88 27.80 5.80
CA MET A 154 7.40 29.11 5.36
C MET A 154 6.66 29.76 6.54
N ASP A 155 7.00 31.00 6.87
CA ASP A 155 6.17 31.84 7.75
C ASP A 155 4.91 32.24 6.95
N GLY A 156 3.94 31.33 6.94
CA GLY A 156 2.72 31.45 6.14
C GLY A 156 1.60 32.19 6.85
N ASP A 157 0.71 32.78 6.05
CA ASP A 157 -0.61 33.23 6.47
C ASP A 157 -1.50 32.05 6.94
N ALA A 158 -2.70 32.36 7.42
CA ALA A 158 -3.64 31.35 7.90
C ALA A 158 -4.00 30.31 6.82
N GLU A 159 -3.95 30.68 5.55
CA GLU A 159 -4.23 29.79 4.42
C GLU A 159 -3.11 28.75 4.22
N GLY A 160 -1.84 29.18 4.27
CA GLY A 160 -0.68 28.29 4.27
C GLY A 160 -0.69 27.30 5.44
N ALA A 161 -1.09 27.76 6.63
CA ALA A 161 -1.21 26.89 7.81
C ALA A 161 -2.28 25.80 7.61
N ILE A 162 -3.44 26.14 7.03
CA ILE A 162 -4.49 25.17 6.71
C ILE A 162 -4.00 24.16 5.65
N ALA A 163 -3.31 24.63 4.61
CA ALA A 163 -2.74 23.75 3.58
C ALA A 163 -1.71 22.76 4.17
N ALA A 164 -0.91 23.19 5.15
CA ALA A 164 0.01 22.31 5.86
C ALA A 164 -0.73 21.22 6.66
N VAL A 165 -1.81 21.57 7.35
CA VAL A 165 -2.65 20.61 8.10
C VAL A 165 -3.31 19.60 7.16
N GLN A 166 -3.84 20.06 6.02
CA GLN A 166 -4.43 19.17 5.01
C GLN A 166 -3.39 18.21 4.43
N SER A 167 -2.18 18.70 4.13
CA SER A 167 -1.06 17.88 3.65
C SER A 167 -0.64 16.85 4.71
N ALA A 168 -0.58 17.23 5.98
CA ALA A 168 -0.31 16.29 7.08
C ALA A 168 -1.40 15.21 7.21
N ALA A 169 -2.69 15.56 7.01
CA ALA A 169 -3.78 14.60 7.02
C ALA A 169 -3.69 13.61 5.85
N ARG A 170 -3.35 14.07 4.64
CA ARG A 170 -3.07 13.21 3.47
C ARG A 170 -1.89 12.27 3.72
N MET A 171 -0.79 12.81 4.25
CA MET A 171 0.40 12.03 4.63
C MET A 171 0.03 10.92 5.62
N LYS A 172 -0.79 11.21 6.64
CA LYS A 172 -1.26 10.18 7.58
C LYS A 172 -2.05 9.06 6.87
N ALA A 173 -2.97 9.42 5.98
CA ALA A 173 -3.74 8.44 5.22
C ALA A 173 -2.84 7.55 4.32
N GLN A 174 -1.81 8.14 3.71
CA GLN A 174 -0.80 7.40 2.94
C GLN A 174 0.00 6.44 3.83
N ILE A 175 0.46 6.89 5.01
CA ILE A 175 1.16 6.04 5.98
C ILE A 175 0.29 4.86 6.40
N ASP A 176 -0.99 5.08 6.69
CA ASP A 176 -1.92 4.03 7.08
C ASP A 176 -2.09 2.98 5.94
N ALA A 177 -2.17 3.45 4.69
CA ALA A 177 -2.26 2.58 3.51
C ALA A 177 -0.97 1.78 3.25
N VAL A 178 0.21 2.43 3.35
CA VAL A 178 1.52 1.77 3.25
C VAL A 178 1.67 0.71 4.34
N THR A 179 1.31 1.06 5.58
CA THR A 179 1.36 0.13 6.73
C THR A 179 0.48 -1.10 6.47
N ALA A 180 -0.76 -0.89 5.99
CA ALA A 180 -1.64 -1.99 5.62
C ALA A 180 -1.04 -2.87 4.51
N GLY A 181 -0.42 -2.27 3.49
CA GLY A 181 0.28 -2.99 2.42
C GLY A 181 1.47 -3.83 2.92
N LEU A 182 2.33 -3.25 3.74
CA LEU A 182 3.48 -3.92 4.35
C LEU A 182 3.04 -5.07 5.27
N VAL A 183 1.97 -4.90 6.05
CA VAL A 183 1.39 -5.98 6.86
C VAL A 183 0.94 -7.14 5.96
N GLN A 184 0.29 -6.87 4.83
CA GLN A 184 -0.09 -7.93 3.90
C GLN A 184 1.12 -8.62 3.26
N GLN A 185 2.18 -7.87 2.97
CA GLN A 185 3.41 -8.42 2.40
C GLN A 185 4.10 -9.35 3.42
N ALA A 186 4.19 -8.93 4.68
CA ALA A 186 4.69 -9.75 5.78
C ALA A 186 3.85 -11.03 5.96
N ARG A 187 2.51 -10.91 5.88
CA ARG A 187 1.60 -12.07 5.96
C ARG A 187 1.78 -13.04 4.79
N ALA A 188 2.00 -12.55 3.57
CA ALA A 188 2.30 -13.38 2.42
C ALA A 188 3.62 -14.16 2.60
N ARG A 189 4.63 -13.52 3.21
CA ARG A 189 5.91 -14.15 3.61
C ARG A 189 5.80 -15.09 4.82
N GLY A 190 4.61 -15.29 5.38
CA GLY A 190 4.36 -16.24 6.47
C GLY A 190 4.60 -15.70 7.88
N VAL A 191 4.86 -14.40 8.06
CA VAL A 191 5.01 -13.77 9.39
C VAL A 191 3.71 -13.93 10.18
N ARG A 192 3.78 -14.46 11.41
CA ARG A 192 2.57 -14.71 12.23
C ARG A 192 1.97 -13.42 12.79
N TRP A 193 0.66 -13.43 13.08
CA TRP A 193 -0.07 -12.25 13.60
C TRP A 193 0.45 -11.74 14.94
N GLU A 194 1.03 -12.62 15.75
CA GLU A 194 1.65 -12.27 17.04
C GLU A 194 2.87 -11.36 16.83
N ALA A 195 3.68 -11.62 15.81
CA ALA A 195 4.82 -10.79 15.46
C ALA A 195 4.38 -9.43 14.88
N VAL A 196 3.36 -9.44 14.01
CA VAL A 196 2.77 -8.20 13.45
C VAL A 196 2.18 -7.33 14.55
N GLY A 197 1.39 -7.91 15.46
CA GLY A 197 0.79 -7.19 16.58
C GLY A 197 1.85 -6.56 17.49
N ARG A 198 2.92 -7.29 17.81
CA ARG A 198 4.06 -6.73 18.57
C ARG A 198 4.71 -5.55 17.84
N ALA A 199 4.96 -5.67 16.53
CA ALA A 199 5.59 -4.59 15.76
C ALA A 199 4.73 -3.31 15.70
N LEU A 200 3.41 -3.46 15.65
CA LEU A 200 2.46 -2.34 15.63
C LEU A 200 1.99 -1.89 17.02
N ASN A 201 2.48 -2.52 18.10
CA ASN A 201 2.04 -2.31 19.47
C ASN A 201 0.50 -2.44 19.66
N VAL A 202 -0.10 -3.44 19.01
CA VAL A 202 -1.54 -3.76 19.13
C VAL A 202 -1.76 -5.26 19.37
N SER A 203 -2.93 -5.63 19.88
CA SER A 203 -3.27 -7.05 20.05
C SER A 203 -3.27 -7.79 18.69
N PRO A 204 -2.88 -9.07 18.63
CA PRO A 204 -2.88 -9.85 17.39
C PRO A 204 -4.26 -9.91 16.71
N GLU A 205 -5.34 -9.91 17.51
CA GLU A 205 -6.71 -9.93 16.99
C GLU A 205 -7.12 -8.56 16.42
N THR A 206 -6.69 -7.46 17.05
CA THR A 206 -6.86 -6.11 16.50
C THR A 206 -6.15 -5.98 15.15
N ALA A 207 -4.89 -6.42 15.07
CA ALA A 207 -4.12 -6.39 13.81
C ALA A 207 -4.81 -7.19 12.69
N ARG A 208 -5.34 -8.38 13.02
CA ARG A 208 -6.08 -9.22 12.07
C ARG A 208 -7.38 -8.56 11.61
N ARG A 209 -8.12 -7.92 12.51
CA ARG A 209 -9.38 -7.24 12.21
C ARG A 209 -9.18 -6.03 11.31
N VAL A 210 -8.19 -5.19 11.63
CA VAL A 210 -7.91 -3.94 10.92
C VAL A 210 -7.26 -4.19 9.56
N HIS A 211 -6.25 -5.07 9.51
CA HIS A 211 -5.48 -5.34 8.30
C HIS A 211 -5.94 -6.61 7.59
N ARG A 212 -7.25 -6.74 7.33
CA ARG A 212 -7.73 -7.79 6.41
C ARG A 212 -7.24 -7.52 4.99
N ARG A 213 -7.00 -8.59 4.22
CA ARG A 213 -6.46 -8.49 2.85
C ARG A 213 -7.28 -7.56 1.96
N GLU A 214 -8.60 -7.70 1.98
CA GLU A 214 -9.51 -6.87 1.19
C GLU A 214 -9.48 -5.41 1.58
N THR A 215 -9.41 -5.10 2.88
CA THR A 215 -9.36 -3.72 3.37
C THR A 215 -8.05 -3.05 2.97
N ALA A 216 -6.93 -3.78 3.11
CA ALA A 216 -5.62 -3.29 2.70
C ALA A 216 -5.53 -3.05 1.20
N THR A 217 -6.02 -4.00 0.37
CA THR A 217 -6.07 -3.82 -1.08
C THR A 217 -6.93 -2.61 -1.47
N ARG A 218 -8.12 -2.46 -0.86
CA ARG A 218 -9.00 -1.31 -1.11
C ARG A 218 -8.36 0.02 -0.71
N LEU A 219 -7.62 0.06 0.41
CA LEU A 219 -6.92 1.27 0.84
C LEU A 219 -5.79 1.64 -0.12
N VAL A 220 -4.94 0.69 -0.50
CA VAL A 220 -3.85 0.94 -1.47
C VAL A 220 -4.43 1.36 -2.82
N GLN A 221 -5.43 0.65 -3.34
CA GLN A 221 -6.09 1.00 -4.60
C GLN A 221 -6.80 2.35 -4.54
N ARG A 222 -7.41 2.71 -3.40
CA ARG A 222 -8.04 4.03 -3.22
C ARG A 222 -7.00 5.14 -3.27
N MET A 223 -5.85 4.99 -2.59
CA MET A 223 -4.80 6.01 -2.63
C MET A 223 -4.14 6.13 -4.00
N VAL A 224 -4.04 5.03 -4.75
CA VAL A 224 -3.60 5.04 -6.15
C VAL A 224 -4.69 5.62 -7.07
N GLY A 225 -5.97 5.38 -6.76
CA GLY A 225 -7.14 5.80 -7.55
C GLY A 225 -7.54 7.25 -7.38
N TRP A 226 -7.40 7.84 -6.18
CA TRP A 226 -7.62 9.28 -5.96
C TRP A 226 -6.72 10.13 -6.87
N ARG A 227 -5.51 9.64 -7.17
CA ARG A 227 -4.62 10.26 -8.16
C ARG A 227 -5.12 10.22 -9.60
N ARG A 228 -6.12 9.42 -9.94
CA ARG A 228 -6.73 9.42 -11.29
C ARG A 228 -7.90 10.38 -11.40
N THR A 229 -8.61 10.63 -10.30
CA THR A 229 -9.82 11.46 -10.28
C THR A 229 -9.55 12.92 -9.98
N ASP A 230 -8.46 13.25 -9.29
CA ASP A 230 -8.07 14.67 -9.05
C ASP A 230 -7.37 15.30 -10.27
N LEU A 231 -7.34 14.62 -11.42
CA LEU A 231 -6.99 15.23 -12.70
C LEU A 231 -8.29 15.56 -13.46
N PRO A 232 -8.47 16.78 -13.99
CA PRO A 232 -9.33 16.94 -15.16
C PRO A 232 -8.84 15.94 -16.20
N SER A 233 -9.77 15.17 -16.77
CA SER A 233 -9.44 14.18 -17.79
C SER A 233 -8.59 14.86 -18.87
N ALA A 234 -7.67 14.14 -19.51
CA ALA A 234 -7.00 14.69 -20.69
C ALA A 234 -8.02 15.17 -21.75
N ALA A 235 -9.24 14.60 -21.74
CA ALA A 235 -10.38 15.09 -22.49
C ALA A 235 -10.88 16.47 -22.01
N ASP A 236 -10.95 16.76 -20.71
CA ASP A 236 -11.40 18.05 -20.17
C ASP A 236 -10.38 19.18 -20.40
N VAL A 237 -9.08 18.83 -20.53
CA VAL A 237 -8.00 19.79 -20.85
C VAL A 237 -7.88 20.02 -22.36
N LEU A 238 -8.18 19.01 -23.19
CA LEU A 238 -8.14 19.13 -24.65
C LEU A 238 -9.45 19.63 -25.26
N TYR A 239 -10.57 19.32 -24.62
CA TYR A 239 -11.90 19.81 -24.93
C TYR A 239 -12.39 20.51 -23.66
N GLY A 240 -11.99 21.78 -23.49
CA GLY A 240 -12.51 22.60 -22.40
C GLY A 240 -14.03 22.41 -22.35
N SER A 241 -14.56 22.08 -21.17
CA SER A 241 -16.00 21.96 -20.99
C SER A 241 -16.60 23.34 -21.24
N ALA A 242 -16.95 23.61 -22.49
CA ALA A 242 -17.91 24.64 -22.82
C ALA A 242 -19.15 24.29 -22.01
N GLY A 243 -19.42 25.12 -21.00
CA GLY A 243 -20.68 25.08 -20.30
C GLY A 243 -21.79 25.04 -21.34
N THR A 244 -22.67 24.07 -21.21
CA THR A 244 -23.96 24.07 -21.88
C THR A 244 -24.80 25.19 -21.29
N GLU A 245 -24.50 26.44 -21.65
CA GLU A 245 -25.36 27.59 -21.44
C GLU A 245 -25.35 28.42 -22.73
N GLY A 246 -26.52 28.49 -23.39
CA GLY A 246 -26.80 29.44 -24.47
C GLY A 246 -26.75 28.87 -25.89
N LEU A 247 -27.79 28.13 -26.29
CA LEU A 247 -28.17 27.98 -27.70
C LEU A 247 -29.17 29.09 -28.07
N GLU A 248 -28.67 30.26 -28.50
CA GLU A 248 -29.37 31.25 -29.34
C GLU A 248 -28.28 31.95 -30.17
N GLU A 249 -28.09 31.66 -31.46
CA GLU A 249 -28.82 32.09 -32.65
C GLU A 249 -27.99 33.14 -33.42
N LEU A 250 -27.93 32.95 -34.75
CA LEU A 250 -27.52 33.88 -35.83
C LEU A 250 -26.07 33.83 -36.37
N GLY A 251 -26.00 33.41 -37.64
CA GLY A 251 -25.45 34.25 -38.70
C GLY A 251 -24.00 34.01 -39.10
N GLY A 252 -23.80 33.34 -40.25
CA GLY A 252 -22.48 32.99 -40.76
C GLY A 252 -21.70 34.10 -41.47
N GLN A 253 -20.40 33.85 -41.64
CA GLN A 253 -19.61 34.14 -42.83
C GLN A 253 -18.24 33.42 -42.72
N ALA A 254 -17.78 32.89 -43.84
CA ALA A 254 -16.49 32.20 -44.04
C ALA A 254 -15.35 33.21 -44.32
N PRO A 255 -14.15 32.77 -44.71
CA PRO A 255 -13.10 32.14 -43.92
C PRO A 255 -11.85 33.03 -43.89
N ALA A 256 -11.31 33.38 -42.71
CA ALA A 256 -10.03 34.08 -42.63
C ALA A 256 -9.27 33.72 -41.35
N GLU A 257 -7.98 33.44 -41.56
CA GLU A 257 -6.89 33.39 -40.59
C GLU A 257 -6.94 32.28 -39.53
N ARG A 258 -6.08 31.27 -39.76
CA ARG A 258 -5.55 30.44 -38.66
C ARG A 258 -4.90 31.40 -37.66
N PRO A 259 -5.32 31.41 -36.37
CA PRO A 259 -4.52 32.03 -35.35
C PRO A 259 -3.26 31.16 -35.22
N GLU A 260 -2.11 31.75 -35.53
CA GLU A 260 -0.83 31.30 -34.98
C GLU A 260 -1.04 31.01 -33.48
N PRO A 261 -0.63 29.84 -32.96
CA PRO A 261 -0.76 29.55 -31.55
C PRO A 261 0.12 30.54 -30.79
N GLY A 262 -0.51 31.62 -30.30
CA GLY A 262 0.13 32.55 -29.38
C GLY A 262 0.72 31.77 -28.20
N PRO A 263 1.82 32.24 -27.60
CA PRO A 263 2.44 31.55 -26.48
C PRO A 263 1.40 31.39 -25.38
N LEU A 264 0.96 30.17 -25.14
CA LEU A 264 0.10 29.84 -24.01
C LEU A 264 0.76 30.46 -22.76
N PRO A 265 -0.01 31.15 -21.89
CA PRO A 265 0.53 31.62 -20.63
C PRO A 265 1.07 30.40 -19.89
N LEU A 266 2.39 30.34 -19.78
CA LEU A 266 3.10 29.34 -19.00
C LEU A 266 2.55 29.45 -17.58
N SER A 267 1.72 28.48 -17.19
CA SER A 267 1.42 28.31 -15.79
C SER A 267 2.76 28.14 -15.05
N PRO A 268 2.90 28.61 -13.80
CA PRO A 268 4.18 28.54 -13.06
C PRO A 268 4.66 27.10 -12.78
N GLN A 269 4.00 26.09 -13.33
CA GLN A 269 4.19 24.66 -13.07
C GLN A 269 5.07 23.98 -14.14
N ALA A 270 5.67 24.73 -15.07
CA ALA A 270 6.55 24.22 -16.13
C ALA A 270 8.06 24.34 -15.83
N SER A 271 8.51 24.25 -14.58
CA SER A 271 9.94 24.38 -14.23
C SER A 271 10.64 23.01 -14.12
N ASN A 272 10.66 22.24 -15.21
CA ASN A 272 11.58 21.11 -15.32
C ASN A 272 12.16 21.04 -16.73
N ARG A 273 13.32 21.69 -16.97
CA ARG A 273 13.97 21.69 -18.29
C ARG A 273 14.44 20.29 -18.70
N LEU A 274 14.51 19.36 -17.76
CA LEU A 274 14.82 17.95 -18.00
C LEU A 274 13.68 17.23 -18.74
N ALA A 275 12.42 17.59 -18.50
CA ALA A 275 11.25 16.90 -19.03
C ALA A 275 11.13 16.91 -20.58
N PRO A 276 11.31 18.05 -21.29
CA PRO A 276 11.32 18.06 -22.75
C PRO A 276 12.48 17.25 -23.32
N THR A 277 13.66 17.29 -22.68
CA THR A 277 14.84 16.51 -23.09
C THR A 277 14.58 15.01 -22.98
N LEU A 278 14.05 14.54 -21.84
CA LEU A 278 13.69 13.14 -21.65
C LEU A 278 12.59 12.69 -22.63
N SER A 279 11.64 13.58 -22.94
CA SER A 279 10.59 13.30 -23.94
C SER A 279 11.18 13.14 -25.33
N LEU A 280 12.15 13.98 -25.71
CA LEU A 280 12.84 13.87 -26.99
C LEU A 280 13.65 12.58 -27.09
N MET A 281 14.39 12.22 -26.03
CA MET A 281 15.17 10.97 -25.95
C MET A 281 14.27 9.74 -26.12
N GLN A 282 13.14 9.70 -25.41
CA GLN A 282 12.19 8.59 -25.51
C GLN A 282 11.61 8.43 -26.92
N ARG A 283 11.27 9.55 -27.59
CA ARG A 283 10.77 9.51 -28.97
C ARG A 283 11.84 9.06 -29.95
N LYS A 284 13.08 9.56 -29.82
CA LYS A 284 14.22 9.15 -30.67
C LYS A 284 14.57 7.67 -30.51
N ALA A 285 14.45 7.12 -29.30
CA ALA A 285 14.66 5.70 -29.05
C ALA A 285 13.54 4.81 -29.61
N GLY A 286 12.35 5.36 -29.93
CA GLY A 286 11.21 4.60 -30.43
C GLY A 286 10.62 3.59 -29.42
N ILE A 287 10.96 3.71 -28.14
CA ILE A 287 10.53 2.77 -27.09
C ILE A 287 9.22 3.26 -26.49
N THR A 288 8.20 2.40 -26.44
CA THR A 288 6.92 2.77 -25.79
C THR A 288 7.09 2.97 -24.29
N LEU A 289 6.29 3.87 -23.69
CA LEU A 289 6.35 4.15 -22.24
C LEU A 289 6.11 2.91 -21.38
N ARG A 290 5.29 1.97 -21.87
CA ARG A 290 5.05 0.69 -21.19
C ARG A 290 6.30 -0.19 -21.15
N ARG A 291 7.00 -0.30 -22.28
CA ARG A 291 8.24 -1.09 -22.38
C ARG A 291 9.37 -0.44 -21.59
N LEU A 292 9.47 0.89 -21.66
CA LEU A 292 10.44 1.66 -20.90
C LEU A 292 10.20 1.54 -19.38
N GLY A 293 8.94 1.61 -18.96
CA GLY A 293 8.55 1.40 -17.56
C GLY A 293 8.96 0.03 -17.04
N GLN A 294 8.70 -1.02 -17.81
CA GLN A 294 9.12 -2.38 -17.45
C GLN A 294 10.64 -2.53 -17.29
N ARG A 295 11.44 -1.94 -18.19
CA ARG A 295 12.91 -2.04 -18.15
C ARG A 295 13.53 -1.20 -17.03
N THR A 296 12.95 -0.03 -16.75
CA THR A 296 13.38 0.86 -15.66
C THR A 296 12.88 0.44 -14.27
N GLY A 297 11.86 -0.43 -14.21
CA GLY A 297 11.21 -0.87 -12.97
C GLY A 297 10.23 0.15 -12.40
N VAL A 298 9.60 0.94 -13.27
CA VAL A 298 8.68 2.04 -12.90
C VAL A 298 7.42 2.00 -13.76
N SER A 299 6.28 2.37 -13.19
CA SER A 299 5.02 2.34 -13.93
C SER A 299 5.00 3.34 -15.11
N ALA A 300 4.36 2.96 -16.22
CA ALA A 300 4.23 3.83 -17.40
C ALA A 300 3.51 5.15 -17.10
N SER A 301 2.60 5.13 -16.12
CA SER A 301 1.89 6.32 -15.64
C SER A 301 2.84 7.31 -14.96
N TYR A 302 3.79 6.81 -14.16
CA TYR A 302 4.79 7.65 -13.51
C TYR A 302 5.75 8.26 -14.55
N LEU A 303 6.21 7.48 -15.53
CA LEU A 303 7.03 8.00 -16.62
C LEU A 303 6.32 9.11 -17.40
N SER A 304 5.04 8.96 -17.69
CA SER A 304 4.24 10.01 -18.34
C SER A 304 4.25 11.33 -17.54
N GLN A 305 4.14 11.25 -16.21
CA GLN A 305 4.20 12.44 -15.33
C GLN A 305 5.58 13.10 -15.32
N VAL A 306 6.66 12.31 -15.37
CA VAL A 306 8.04 12.80 -15.48
C VAL A 306 8.25 13.52 -16.80
N LEU A 307 7.80 12.91 -17.91
CA LEU A 307 7.93 13.47 -19.26
C LEU A 307 7.09 14.74 -19.46
N ALA A 308 5.94 14.83 -18.79
CA ALA A 308 5.11 16.03 -18.75
C ALA A 308 5.68 17.12 -17.82
N GLY A 309 6.81 16.89 -17.14
CA GLY A 309 7.44 17.85 -16.23
C GLY A 309 6.74 18.01 -14.87
N ARG A 310 5.68 17.23 -14.60
CA ARG A 310 4.91 17.29 -13.36
C ARG A 310 5.62 16.61 -12.19
N LYS A 311 6.48 15.63 -12.46
CA LYS A 311 7.34 14.99 -11.44
C LYS A 311 8.81 15.13 -11.80
N PHE A 312 9.63 15.38 -10.79
CA PHE A 312 11.08 15.34 -10.95
C PHE A 312 11.59 13.91 -10.74
N PRO A 313 12.30 13.33 -11.72
CA PRO A 313 12.78 11.95 -11.61
C PRO A 313 13.92 11.84 -10.60
N SER A 314 14.05 10.68 -9.96
CA SER A 314 15.20 10.39 -9.10
C SER A 314 16.48 10.21 -9.92
N ARG A 315 17.64 10.51 -9.32
CA ARG A 315 18.96 10.36 -9.95
C ARG A 315 19.15 8.96 -10.57
N ALA A 316 18.75 7.93 -9.83
CA ALA A 316 18.86 6.53 -10.27
C ALA A 316 17.93 6.21 -11.45
N LEU A 317 16.72 6.77 -11.45
CA LEU A 317 15.78 6.61 -12.56
C LEU A 317 16.30 7.30 -13.82
N THR A 318 16.77 8.54 -13.71
CA THR A 318 17.32 9.29 -14.86
C THR A 318 18.49 8.57 -15.51
N LYS A 319 19.41 8.00 -14.71
CA LYS A 319 20.52 7.19 -15.22
C LYS A 319 20.02 5.96 -16.01
N ARG A 320 19.13 5.17 -15.41
CA ARG A 320 18.54 3.99 -16.07
C ARG A 320 17.78 4.36 -17.34
N PHE A 321 17.06 5.48 -17.31
CA PHE A 321 16.31 5.99 -18.46
C PHE A 321 17.25 6.32 -19.64
N ALA A 322 18.40 6.96 -19.37
CA ALA A 322 19.41 7.27 -20.38
C ALA A 322 20.03 6.00 -20.98
N GLU A 323 20.44 5.04 -20.13
CA GLU A 323 20.97 3.73 -20.54
C GLU A 323 19.99 2.97 -21.44
N GLU A 324 18.71 3.02 -21.09
CA GLU A 324 17.61 2.37 -21.81
C GLU A 324 17.28 3.01 -23.16
N CYS A 325 17.44 4.33 -23.25
CA CYS A 325 17.31 5.08 -24.50
C CYS A 325 18.59 5.08 -25.36
N GLY A 326 19.68 4.45 -24.89
CA GLY A 326 20.95 4.40 -25.60
C GLY A 326 21.66 5.76 -25.70
N VAL A 327 21.38 6.66 -24.75
CA VAL A 327 21.98 8.00 -24.67
C VAL A 327 23.06 8.00 -23.59
N ASP A 328 24.13 8.78 -23.78
CA ASP A 328 25.19 8.89 -22.78
C ASP A 328 24.61 9.40 -21.45
N ALA A 329 24.72 8.56 -20.42
CA ALA A 329 24.21 8.87 -19.10
C ALA A 329 24.90 10.10 -18.51
N ALA A 330 26.17 10.37 -18.83
CA ALA A 330 26.90 11.49 -18.25
C ALA A 330 26.29 12.85 -18.64
N GLU A 331 25.87 12.99 -19.89
CA GLU A 331 25.22 14.22 -20.40
C GLU A 331 23.87 14.47 -19.71
N VAL A 332 23.03 13.43 -19.63
CA VAL A 332 21.71 13.52 -18.95
C VAL A 332 21.87 13.79 -17.46
N MET A 333 22.90 13.20 -16.83
CA MET A 333 23.18 13.43 -15.42
C MET A 333 23.65 14.86 -15.15
N THR A 334 24.44 15.45 -16.05
CA THR A 334 24.86 16.85 -15.94
C THR A 334 23.66 17.79 -15.98
N MET A 335 22.71 17.55 -16.88
CA MET A 335 21.45 18.31 -16.96
C MET A 335 20.59 18.12 -15.72
N TRP A 336 20.48 16.89 -15.20
CA TRP A 336 19.76 16.60 -13.95
C TRP A 336 20.37 17.35 -12.77
N GLU A 337 21.69 17.41 -12.67
CA GLU A 337 22.41 18.13 -11.63
C GLU A 337 22.22 19.64 -11.73
N GLN A 338 22.24 20.21 -12.94
CA GLN A 338 21.96 21.63 -13.18
C GLN A 338 20.54 22.01 -12.75
N GLU A 339 19.54 21.22 -13.12
CA GLU A 339 18.14 21.43 -12.71
C GLU A 339 17.94 21.25 -11.20
N THR A 340 18.65 20.29 -10.58
CA THR A 340 18.60 20.08 -9.13
C THR A 340 19.23 21.25 -8.37
N ARG A 341 20.37 21.75 -8.84
CA ARG A 341 21.02 22.94 -8.27
C ARG A 341 20.11 24.16 -8.43
N GLY A 342 19.55 24.38 -9.62
CA GLY A 342 18.62 25.47 -9.91
C GLY A 342 17.37 25.47 -9.03
N ARG A 343 16.80 24.29 -8.73
CA ARG A 343 15.70 24.16 -7.75
C ARG A 343 16.14 24.44 -6.33
N THR A 344 17.37 24.08 -5.98
CA THR A 344 17.92 24.30 -4.64
C THR A 344 18.23 25.79 -4.42
N THR A 345 18.74 26.49 -5.43
CA THR A 345 19.00 27.94 -5.39
C THR A 345 17.72 28.76 -5.52
N ALA A 346 16.77 28.40 -6.39
CA ALA A 346 15.48 29.09 -6.46
C ALA A 346 14.65 28.96 -5.16
N ALA A 347 14.82 27.84 -4.44
CA ALA A 347 14.27 27.67 -3.10
C ALA A 347 14.97 28.54 -2.03
N TYR A 348 16.17 29.07 -2.33
CA TYR A 348 16.95 29.95 -1.45
C TYR A 348 16.84 31.44 -1.83
N GLU A 349 16.66 31.78 -3.11
CA GLU A 349 16.48 33.17 -3.57
C GLU A 349 15.07 33.70 -3.34
N GLY A 350 14.07 32.83 -3.15
CA GLY A 350 12.74 33.23 -2.67
C GLY A 350 12.66 33.50 -1.15
N LEU A 351 13.79 33.52 -0.44
CA LEU A 351 13.91 33.78 1.01
C LEU A 351 14.47 35.17 1.35
N PHE A 352 14.67 36.06 0.37
CA PHE A 352 15.17 37.43 0.60
C PHE A 352 14.16 38.49 0.20
#